data_AF-A0A8H3X3M5-F1
#
_entry.id   AF-A0A8H3X3M5-F1
#
_cell.length_a   1.000
_cell.length_b   1.000
_cell.length_c   1.000
_cell.angle_alpha   90.00
_cell.angle_beta   90.00
_cell.angle_gamma   90.00
#
_symmetry.space_group_name_H-M   'P 1'
#
loop_
_entity.id
_entity.type
_entity.pdbx_description
1 polymer ?
#
loop_
_entity_poly.entity_id
_entity_poly.type
_entity_poly.pdbx_seq_one_letter_code
_entity_poly.pdbx_strand_id
1 'polypeptide(L)'
;MGLSTTDLIKKYGCLNGFSTETYESLHKDFVKTPYHLSNKQNIEDQIMKMVQRQAIASKLLSRNPKNSKTINPFKFTNLIWTFDLNNAQEFIDLRLKNYRPNSKIYTGLEHLLKYLTIYFSSTDQINIQSSSHIITQFV
;
A
#
# COMPACT_ATOMS: atom_id res chain seq x y z
N MET A 1 24.67 -58.89 -3.36
CA MET A 1 25.81 -57.97 -3.19
C MET A 1 25.25 -56.56 -3.19
N GLY A 2 25.08 -55.94 -2.02
CA GLY A 2 24.52 -54.59 -1.92
C GLY A 2 25.57 -53.56 -2.32
N LEU A 3 25.19 -52.57 -3.14
CA LEU A 3 26.06 -51.42 -3.40
C LEU A 3 26.30 -50.68 -2.09
N SER A 4 27.55 -50.32 -1.79
CA SER A 4 27.86 -49.56 -0.59
C SER A 4 27.30 -48.14 -0.71
N THR A 5 26.95 -47.51 0.42
CA THR A 5 26.42 -46.14 0.44
C THR A 5 27.38 -45.15 -0.22
N THR A 6 28.69 -45.39 -0.12
CA THR A 6 29.74 -44.59 -0.78
C THR A 6 29.71 -44.75 -2.30
N ASP A 7 29.43 -45.94 -2.81
CA ASP A 7 29.31 -46.19 -4.26
C ASP A 7 28.06 -45.53 -4.84
N LEU A 8 26.96 -45.49 -4.07
CA LEU A 8 25.76 -44.76 -4.48
C LEU A 8 26.01 -43.25 -4.58
N ILE A 9 26.67 -42.64 -3.60
CA ILE A 9 26.98 -41.20 -3.58
C ILE A 9 27.93 -40.84 -4.73
N LYS A 10 28.92 -41.69 -5.02
CA LYS A 10 29.86 -41.44 -6.11
C LYS A 10 29.20 -41.58 -7.49
N LYS A 11 28.21 -42.47 -7.62
CA LYS A 11 27.50 -42.73 -8.88
C LYS A 11 26.37 -41.72 -9.16
N TYR A 12 25.68 -41.24 -8.14
CA TYR A 12 24.47 -40.42 -8.29
C TYR A 12 24.56 -39.03 -7.61
N GLY A 13 25.62 -38.74 -6.86
CA GLY A 13 25.75 -37.52 -6.07
C GLY A 13 25.12 -37.64 -4.67
N CYS A 14 25.21 -36.57 -3.87
CA CYS A 14 24.53 -36.49 -2.57
C CYS A 14 23.01 -36.65 -2.79
N LEU A 15 22.38 -37.59 -2.09
CA LEU A 15 20.94 -37.85 -2.13
C LEU A 15 20.08 -36.61 -1.83
N ASN A 16 20.61 -35.65 -1.04
CA ASN A 16 19.96 -34.38 -0.67
C ASN A 16 20.52 -33.17 -1.44
N GLY A 17 21.27 -33.39 -2.51
CA GLY A 17 21.81 -32.32 -3.34
C GLY A 17 20.75 -31.73 -4.26
N PHE A 18 19.69 -31.14 -3.71
CA PHE A 18 18.96 -30.14 -4.50
C PHE A 18 20.00 -29.10 -4.92
N SER A 19 20.23 -28.97 -6.21
CA SER A 19 21.11 -27.93 -6.73
C SER A 19 20.59 -26.57 -6.24
N THR A 20 21.49 -25.60 -6.05
CA THR A 20 21.08 -24.22 -5.74
C THR A 20 20.04 -23.72 -6.75
N GLU A 21 20.16 -24.14 -8.01
CA GLU A 21 19.17 -23.90 -9.07
C GLU A 21 17.78 -24.44 -8.72
N THR A 22 17.68 -25.67 -8.18
CA THR A 22 16.38 -26.23 -7.76
C THR A 22 15.80 -25.46 -6.58
N TYR A 23 16.62 -25.12 -5.59
CA TYR A 23 16.19 -24.32 -4.45
C TYR A 23 15.73 -22.91 -4.87
N GLU A 24 16.49 -22.22 -5.72
CA GLU A 24 16.15 -20.90 -6.23
C GLU A 24 14.86 -20.90 -7.03
N SER A 25 14.64 -21.93 -7.87
CA SER A 25 13.40 -22.09 -8.62
C SER A 25 12.22 -22.26 -7.67
N LEU A 26 12.31 -23.17 -6.70
CA LEU A 26 11.24 -23.39 -5.72
C LEU A 26 10.95 -22.11 -4.91
N HIS A 27 11.99 -21.43 -4.43
CA HIS A 27 11.83 -20.20 -3.66
C HIS A 27 11.20 -19.07 -4.50
N LYS A 28 11.54 -18.97 -5.79
CA LYS A 28 10.91 -18.01 -6.70
C LYS A 28 9.42 -18.29 -6.86
N ASP A 29 9.06 -19.55 -7.06
CA ASP A 29 7.68 -19.92 -7.42
C ASP A 29 6.76 -19.97 -6.21
N PHE A 30 7.25 -20.47 -5.06
CA PHE A 30 6.42 -20.68 -3.87
C PHE A 30 6.51 -19.56 -2.84
N VAL A 31 7.56 -18.73 -2.86
CA VAL A 31 7.73 -17.64 -1.88
C VAL A 31 7.62 -16.28 -2.57
N LYS A 32 8.49 -16.00 -3.55
CA LYS A 32 8.53 -14.66 -4.17
C LYS A 32 7.26 -14.36 -4.94
N THR A 33 6.77 -15.28 -5.78
CA THR A 33 5.59 -15.03 -6.61
C THR A 33 4.33 -14.75 -5.77
N PRO A 34 3.96 -15.57 -4.77
CA PRO A 34 2.82 -15.27 -3.91
C PRO A 34 2.99 -13.97 -3.12
N TYR A 35 4.21 -13.68 -2.64
CA TYR A 35 4.51 -12.43 -1.95
C TYR A 35 4.33 -11.21 -2.85
N HIS A 36 4.82 -11.24 -4.09
CA HIS A 36 4.63 -10.18 -5.06
C HIS A 36 3.17 -9.97 -5.43
N LEU A 37 2.41 -11.06 -5.57
CA LEU A 37 0.96 -11.00 -5.84
C LEU A 37 0.22 -10.37 -4.66
N SER A 38 0.49 -10.83 -3.43
CA SER A 38 -0.13 -10.32 -2.21
C SER A 38 0.17 -8.84 -1.98
N ASN A 39 1.42 -8.42 -2.22
CA ASN A 39 1.81 -7.01 -2.10
C ASN A 39 1.11 -6.10 -3.12
N LYS A 40 0.84 -6.61 -4.32
CA LYS A 40 0.09 -5.89 -5.35
C LYS A 40 -1.43 -6.02 -5.18
N GLN A 41 -1.89 -6.86 -4.27
CA GLN A 41 -3.30 -7.04 -4.01
C GLN A 41 -3.84 -5.89 -3.17
N ASN A 42 -5.00 -5.35 -3.53
CA ASN A 42 -5.69 -4.30 -2.79
C ASN A 42 -4.79 -3.08 -2.50
N ILE A 43 -3.96 -2.66 -3.48
CA ILE A 43 -3.05 -1.51 -3.35
C ILE A 43 -3.80 -0.28 -2.86
N GLU A 44 -5.01 -0.06 -3.36
CA GLU A 44 -5.85 1.09 -3.00
C GLU A 44 -6.18 1.10 -1.49
N ASP A 45 -6.60 -0.03 -0.92
CA ASP A 45 -6.85 -0.17 0.52
C ASP A 45 -5.57 0.00 1.35
N GLN A 46 -4.44 -0.53 0.86
CA GLN A 46 -3.16 -0.40 1.54
C GLN A 46 -2.71 1.07 1.61
N ILE A 47 -2.85 1.81 0.51
CA ILE A 47 -2.59 3.26 0.43
C ILE A 47 -3.53 4.00 1.39
N MET A 48 -4.82 3.69 1.37
CA MET A 48 -5.82 4.33 2.23
C MET A 48 -5.47 4.16 3.72
N LYS A 49 -5.19 2.92 4.15
CA LYS A 49 -4.77 2.61 5.53
C LYS A 49 -3.46 3.30 5.90
N MET A 50 -2.52 3.41 4.96
CA MET A 50 -1.25 4.11 5.19
C MET A 50 -1.46 5.61 5.42
N VAL A 51 -2.24 6.28 4.57
CA VAL A 51 -2.55 7.71 4.70
C VAL A 51 -3.30 7.99 6.01
N GLN A 52 -4.29 7.16 6.36
CA GLN A 52 -5.01 7.27 7.63
C GLN A 52 -4.08 7.12 8.84
N ARG A 53 -3.19 6.11 8.83
CA ARG A 53 -2.20 5.93 9.91
C ARG A 53 -1.28 7.14 10.03
N GLN A 54 -0.83 7.73 8.92
CA GLN A 54 0.00 8.93 8.92
C GLN A 54 -0.74 10.15 9.49
N ALA A 55 -2.02 10.34 9.12
CA ALA A 55 -2.85 11.43 9.64
C ALA A 55 -3.12 11.29 11.15
N ILE A 56 -3.36 10.06 11.63
CA ILE A 56 -3.53 9.78 13.06
C ILE A 56 -2.20 10.01 13.79
N ALA A 57 -1.09 9.46 13.26
CA ALA A 57 0.22 9.62 13.86
C ALA A 57 0.63 11.10 13.94
N SER A 58 0.38 11.90 12.91
CA SER A 58 0.68 13.34 12.93
C SER A 58 -0.18 14.09 13.96
N LYS A 59 -1.48 13.77 14.10
CA LYS A 59 -2.37 14.32 15.14
C LYS A 59 -1.92 13.94 16.56
N LEU A 60 -1.38 12.73 16.75
CA LEU A 60 -0.86 12.28 18.04
C LEU A 60 0.52 12.91 18.36
N LEU A 61 1.40 13.01 17.36
CA LEU A 61 2.74 13.58 17.50
C LEU A 61 2.72 15.10 17.70
N SER A 62 1.77 15.83 17.10
CA SER A 62 1.59 17.26 17.37
C SER A 62 1.21 17.55 18.83
N ARG A 63 0.66 16.56 19.55
CA ARG A 63 0.29 16.65 20.97
C ARG A 63 1.45 16.40 21.94
N ASN A 64 2.55 15.79 21.47
CA ASN A 64 3.78 15.57 22.24
C ASN A 64 4.98 15.56 21.29
N PRO A 65 5.69 16.69 21.10
CA PRO A 65 6.80 16.79 20.16
C PRO A 65 8.04 16.13 20.76
N LYS A 66 8.18 14.81 20.62
CA LYS A 66 9.45 14.11 20.88
C LYS A 66 9.84 13.26 19.67
N ASN A 67 10.91 13.69 19.03
CA ASN A 67 11.80 12.96 18.11
C ASN A 67 11.12 12.07 17.05
N SER A 68 10.32 12.66 16.16
CA SER A 68 9.95 11.97 14.92
C SER A 68 11.11 12.06 13.93
N LYS A 69 11.65 10.91 13.50
CA LYS A 69 12.57 10.86 12.36
C LYS A 69 11.84 11.42 11.14
N THR A 70 12.33 12.54 10.60
CA THR A 70 11.80 13.16 9.39
C THR A 70 12.00 12.18 8.23
N ILE A 71 10.90 11.60 7.75
CA ILE A 71 10.94 10.86 6.49
C ILE A 71 11.07 11.92 5.40
N ASN A 72 12.19 11.91 4.67
CA ASN A 72 12.39 12.81 3.54
C ASN A 72 11.23 12.62 2.55
N PRO A 73 10.40 13.64 2.31
CA PRO A 73 9.27 13.49 1.42
C PRO A 73 9.79 13.24 0.01
N PHE A 74 9.19 12.27 -0.68
CA PHE A 74 9.39 12.08 -2.10
C PHE A 74 8.97 13.36 -2.83
N LYS A 75 9.92 14.09 -3.41
CA LYS A 75 9.64 15.32 -4.16
C LYS A 75 9.34 14.98 -5.61
N PHE A 76 8.07 15.12 -6.00
CA PHE A 76 7.73 15.21 -7.42
C PHE A 76 8.29 16.53 -7.97
N THR A 77 9.13 16.47 -8.99
CA THR A 77 9.79 17.65 -9.57
C THR A 77 8.90 18.40 -10.56
N ASN A 78 7.91 17.72 -11.14
CA ASN A 78 7.00 18.28 -12.14
C ASN A 78 5.56 18.19 -11.65
N LEU A 79 5.05 19.29 -11.10
CA LEU A 79 3.65 19.42 -10.72
C LEU A 79 2.81 19.60 -11.98
N ILE A 80 2.01 18.58 -12.32
CA ILE A 80 1.20 18.60 -13.55
C ILE A 80 -0.06 19.45 -13.33
N TRP A 81 -0.66 19.38 -12.14
CA TRP A 81 -1.86 20.12 -11.77
C TRP A 81 -1.90 20.49 -10.30
N THR A 82 -2.64 21.57 -9.99
CA THR A 82 -3.07 21.96 -8.65
C THR A 82 -4.56 22.24 -8.65
N PHE A 83 -5.24 21.89 -7.57
CA PHE A 83 -6.64 22.22 -7.34
C PHE A 83 -6.92 22.36 -5.85
N ASP A 84 -7.91 23.17 -5.50
CA ASP A 84 -8.41 23.25 -4.12
C ASP A 84 -9.30 22.03 -3.83
N LEU A 85 -9.16 21.45 -2.64
CA LEU A 85 -9.98 20.33 -2.19
C LEU A 85 -11.47 20.66 -2.19
N ASN A 86 -11.83 21.92 -1.89
CA ASN A 86 -13.22 22.39 -1.92
C ASN A 86 -13.85 22.27 -3.32
N ASN A 87 -13.02 22.35 -4.36
CA ASN A 87 -13.44 22.31 -5.76
C ASN A 87 -12.98 21.02 -6.45
N ALA A 88 -12.57 20.00 -5.70
CA ALA A 88 -11.97 18.77 -6.25
C ALA A 88 -12.92 18.04 -7.21
N GLN A 89 -14.20 17.96 -6.85
CA GLN A 89 -15.24 17.34 -7.66
C GLN A 89 -15.36 18.04 -9.01
N GLU A 90 -15.61 19.36 -9.00
CA GLU A 90 -15.77 20.16 -10.21
C GLU A 90 -14.50 20.13 -11.08
N PHE A 91 -13.33 20.23 -10.45
CA PHE A 91 -12.04 20.13 -11.14
C PHE A 91 -11.91 18.79 -11.88
N ILE A 92 -12.19 17.67 -11.22
CA ILE A 92 -12.11 16.35 -11.84
C ILE A 92 -13.14 16.22 -12.96
N ASP A 93 -14.38 16.64 -12.75
CA ASP A 93 -15.46 16.57 -13.75
C ASP A 93 -15.12 17.37 -15.02
N LEU A 94 -14.55 18.57 -14.86
CA LEU A 94 -14.06 19.37 -15.99
C LEU A 94 -12.92 18.67 -16.74
N ARG A 95 -12.04 17.96 -16.03
CA ARG A 95 -10.93 17.25 -16.64
C ARG A 95 -11.38 15.99 -17.37
N LEU A 96 -12.31 15.22 -16.80
CA LEU A 96 -12.86 14.02 -17.41
C LEU A 96 -13.44 14.29 -18.80
N LYS A 97 -14.03 15.46 -19.04
CA LYS A 97 -14.52 15.90 -20.36
C LYS A 97 -13.44 15.95 -21.46
N ASN A 98 -12.18 16.14 -21.08
CA ASN A 98 -11.06 16.21 -22.04
C ASN A 98 -10.48 14.84 -22.40
N TYR A 99 -10.91 13.79 -21.70
CA TYR A 99 -10.38 12.44 -21.88
C TYR A 99 -11.47 11.50 -22.37
N ARG A 100 -11.07 10.52 -23.18
CA ARG A 100 -11.98 9.47 -23.60
C ARG A 100 -12.38 8.62 -22.37
N PRO A 101 -13.66 8.23 -22.25
CA PRO A 101 -14.06 7.19 -21.32
C PRO A 101 -13.17 5.95 -21.52
N ASN A 102 -12.79 5.29 -20.42
CA ASN A 102 -11.87 4.14 -20.40
C ASN A 102 -10.39 4.43 -20.71
N SER A 103 -9.99 5.69 -20.93
CA SER A 103 -8.56 6.00 -20.95
C SER A 103 -7.96 5.79 -19.54
N LYS A 104 -6.66 5.48 -19.48
CA LYS A 104 -5.96 5.29 -18.20
C LYS A 104 -6.07 6.53 -17.30
N ILE A 105 -6.02 7.71 -17.89
CA ILE A 105 -6.16 8.98 -17.17
C ILE A 105 -7.58 9.15 -16.64
N TYR A 106 -8.60 8.88 -17.47
CA TYR A 106 -10.00 8.95 -17.06
C TYR A 106 -10.28 8.01 -15.87
N THR A 107 -9.90 6.75 -16.00
CA THR A 107 -10.07 5.73 -14.95
C THR A 107 -9.33 6.11 -13.68
N GLY A 108 -8.11 6.65 -13.80
CA GLY A 108 -7.32 7.13 -12.67
C GLY A 108 -7.96 8.30 -11.94
N LEU A 109 -8.56 9.25 -12.66
CA LEU A 109 -9.26 10.40 -12.08
C LEU A 109 -10.58 9.98 -11.39
N GLU A 110 -11.33 9.06 -11.97
CA GLU A 110 -12.53 8.50 -11.33
C GLU A 110 -12.19 7.75 -10.03
N HIS A 111 -11.15 6.90 -10.06
CA HIS A 111 -10.68 6.21 -8.87
C HIS A 111 -10.20 7.19 -7.80
N LEU A 112 -9.43 8.22 -8.19
CA LEU A 112 -8.98 9.26 -7.28
C LEU A 112 -10.17 9.92 -6.57
N LEU A 113 -11.18 10.34 -7.33
CA LEU A 113 -12.36 10.97 -6.77
C LEU A 113 -13.10 10.05 -5.79
N LYS A 114 -13.36 8.80 -6.20
CA LYS A 114 -13.99 7.78 -5.35
C LYS A 114 -13.26 7.62 -4.02
N TYR A 115 -11.92 7.50 -4.05
CA TYR A 115 -11.13 7.29 -2.83
C TYR A 115 -11.00 8.55 -1.96
N LEU A 116 -11.02 9.75 -2.55
CA LEU A 116 -11.13 10.99 -1.78
C LEU A 116 -12.44 11.01 -0.99
N THR A 117 -13.57 10.67 -1.62
CA THR A 117 -14.89 10.60 -0.96
C THR A 117 -14.89 9.59 0.19
N ILE A 118 -14.32 8.40 -0.02
CA ILE A 118 -14.19 7.36 1.03
C ILE A 118 -13.32 7.88 2.21
N TYR A 119 -12.20 8.52 1.90
CA TYR A 119 -11.29 9.04 2.91
C TYR A 119 -11.98 10.06 3.82
N PHE A 120 -12.62 11.08 3.24
CA PHE A 120 -13.28 12.13 4.02
C PHE A 120 -14.46 11.59 4.84
N SER A 121 -15.27 10.69 4.26
CA SER A 121 -16.35 10.01 4.98
C SER A 121 -15.84 9.22 6.20
N SER A 122 -14.63 8.66 6.11
CA SER A 122 -14.00 7.90 7.20
C SER A 122 -13.39 8.81 8.27
N THR A 123 -12.85 9.98 7.89
CA THR A 123 -12.26 10.92 8.85
C THR A 123 -13.31 11.59 9.73
N ASP A 124 -14.50 11.85 9.20
CA ASP A 124 -15.59 12.46 9.96
C ASP A 124 -16.06 11.53 11.10
N GLN A 125 -16.14 10.21 10.84
CA GLN A 125 -16.45 9.21 11.85
C GLN A 125 -15.40 9.16 12.98
N ILE A 126 -14.11 9.23 12.62
CA ILE A 126 -13.01 9.24 13.61
C ILE A 126 -13.09 10.51 14.46
N ASN A 127 -13.42 11.67 13.86
CA ASN A 127 -13.55 12.92 14.59
C ASN A 127 -14.74 12.84 15.57
N ILE A 128 -15.89 12.32 15.14
CA ILE A 128 -17.08 12.09 15.98
C ILE A 128 -16.77 11.11 17.13
N GLN A 129 -16.08 10.00 16.88
CA GLN A 129 -15.70 9.06 17.95
C GLN A 129 -14.73 9.68 18.95
N SER A 130 -13.76 10.47 18.48
CA SER A 130 -12.83 11.19 19.36
C SER A 130 -13.51 12.31 20.17
N SER A 131 -14.58 12.91 19.65
CA SER A 131 -15.43 13.88 20.36
C SER A 131 -16.41 13.19 21.33
N SER A 132 -16.91 12.00 21.00
CA SER A 132 -17.84 11.23 21.85
C SER A 132 -17.18 10.68 23.12
N HIS A 133 -15.85 10.59 23.17
CA HIS A 133 -15.10 10.30 24.41
C HIS A 133 -14.91 11.52 25.33
N ILE A 134 -15.32 12.72 24.90
CA ILE A 134 -15.23 13.96 25.70
C ILE A 134 -16.62 14.37 26.24
N ILE A 135 -17.73 13.91 25.67
CA ILE A 135 -19.09 14.32 26.08
C ILE A 135 -19.77 13.28 27.01
N THR A 136 -19.04 12.75 27.98
CA THR A 136 -19.64 12.03 29.14
C THR A 136 -19.35 12.67 30.49
N GLN A 137 -18.84 13.89 30.52
CA GLN A 137 -18.78 14.69 31.75
C GLN A 137 -19.08 16.14 31.42
N PHE A 138 -20.35 16.54 31.54
CA PHE A 138 -20.79 17.82 32.12
C PHE A 138 -22.31 17.69 32.36
N VAL A 139 -22.67 17.39 33.61
CA VAL A 139 -23.85 18.00 34.25
C VAL A 139 -23.40 19.36 34.75
#